data_AF-A0A1Y4LFL6-F1
#
_entry.id   AF-A0A1Y4LFL6-F1
#
_cell.length_a   1.000
_cell.length_b   1.000
_cell.length_c   1.000
_cell.angle_alpha   90.00
_cell.angle_beta   90.00
_cell.angle_gamma   90.00
#
_symmetry.space_group_name_H-M   'P 1'
#
loop_
_entity.id
_entity.type
_entity.pdbx_description
1 polymer ?
#
loop_
_entity_poly.entity_id
_entity_poly.type
_entity_poly.pdbx_seq_one_letter_code
_entity_poly.pdbx_strand_id
1 'polypeptide(L)'
;MTYNMNLEESVYEKPFQHYELNDPEMYAAARCHANALYDATLAGEHMKLTREQVIAFWDQVAGFQSQDGMLRFIDVDGRELRSYERVDLWYQPTYAAVALGIHAYLRWPELFDEARTAVFSKLLEASLGRHFAGPGHSSCGGFVEVMRMFVRAGLGQFLKEAPEICPVFTKEIQQTFERVASDILCAREEKSSLTEFDFQTCISSALSELLAQYHGFTETVFVYGTLMSGQQANDLLDGSRKAGNFMLRGYQLIDLGAYPTVRETQSVDDAVLGEVWFVTPETLKRLDEYEGYGSLYTRRTVWVDNMEGGVNAQVYYGLGEPEGRVVPLLEQPWNSGEEMVWYAAYGSNLCAERMACYLQGGACPETGISHIGCSDPNLWQDDFARVLRGDVYFANQSGRWNGQGVAFFDPAGKGHVVMRLYKITRAQAREVQEQEGMSPLWYGRTYCLGVETDGLPIITFTSVQRGQQNKPDEAYMNVLCRGIRECQKMNKREAMRYWKSWIPRQRKHKTS
;
A
#
# COMPACT_ATOMS: atom_id res chain seq x y z
N MET A 1 18.05 32.89 -19.41
CA MET A 1 18.82 33.19 -18.20
C MET A 1 18.50 32.11 -17.18
N THR A 2 19.52 31.35 -16.78
CA THR A 2 19.46 30.36 -15.72
C THR A 2 19.15 31.07 -14.41
N TYR A 3 17.93 30.89 -13.89
CA TYR A 3 17.57 31.34 -12.55
C TYR A 3 18.35 30.47 -11.56
N ASN A 4 19.39 31.04 -10.97
CA ASN A 4 20.08 30.45 -9.82
C ASN A 4 19.05 30.32 -8.69
N MET A 5 18.68 29.10 -8.35
CA MET A 5 18.02 28.81 -7.08
C MET A 5 19.06 29.03 -5.98
N ASN A 6 19.05 30.20 -5.36
CA ASN A 6 19.71 30.38 -4.07
C ASN A 6 19.06 29.40 -3.07
N LEU A 7 19.87 28.48 -2.57
CA LEU A 7 19.67 27.90 -1.25
C LEU A 7 19.78 29.04 -0.23
N GLU A 8 18.68 29.45 0.42
CA GLU A 8 18.62 29.90 1.84
C GLU A 8 17.36 30.69 2.26
N GLU A 9 16.37 30.97 1.39
CA GLU A 9 15.14 31.68 1.82
C GLU A 9 13.91 30.76 1.84
N SER A 10 13.23 30.70 2.99
CA SER A 10 12.02 29.88 3.17
C SER A 10 10.90 30.38 2.26
N VAL A 11 10.12 29.49 1.65
CA VAL A 11 8.97 29.90 0.81
C VAL A 11 7.92 30.70 1.58
N TYR A 12 7.86 30.53 2.90
CA TYR A 12 6.98 31.25 3.81
C TYR A 12 7.46 32.68 4.12
N GLU A 13 8.72 33.00 3.85
CA GLU A 13 9.29 34.34 4.05
C GLU A 13 9.22 35.20 2.79
N LYS A 14 8.94 34.58 1.63
CA LYS A 14 8.79 35.31 0.37
C LYS A 14 7.57 36.21 0.45
N PRO A 15 7.72 37.53 0.19
CA PRO A 15 6.61 38.47 0.26
C PRO A 15 5.55 38.13 -0.78
N PHE A 16 4.28 38.15 -0.39
CA PHE A 16 3.15 38.05 -1.31
C PHE A 16 3.14 39.29 -2.21
N GLN A 17 2.87 39.08 -3.49
CA GLN A 17 2.82 40.14 -4.50
C GLN A 17 1.50 40.05 -5.24
N HIS A 18 0.90 41.20 -5.56
CA HIS A 18 -0.23 41.23 -6.50
C HIS A 18 0.32 41.16 -7.92
N TYR A 19 -0.01 40.10 -8.64
CA TYR A 19 0.41 39.93 -10.03
C TYR A 19 -0.71 40.34 -11.01
N GLU A 20 -0.35 40.93 -12.15
CA GLU A 20 -1.29 41.14 -13.25
C GLU A 20 -1.26 39.93 -14.20
N LEU A 21 -2.40 39.28 -14.42
CA LEU A 21 -2.47 37.98 -15.08
C LEU A 21 -2.18 38.00 -16.60
N ASN A 22 -2.06 39.19 -17.19
CA ASN A 22 -1.80 39.37 -18.62
C ASN A 22 -0.31 39.25 -18.98
N ASP A 23 0.57 39.17 -17.98
CA ASP A 23 2.00 38.93 -18.15
C ASP A 23 2.33 37.44 -17.96
N PRO A 24 2.79 36.72 -19.01
CA PRO A 24 3.16 35.30 -18.92
C PRO A 24 4.27 35.00 -17.90
N GLU A 25 5.22 35.92 -17.69
CA GLU A 25 6.29 35.75 -16.71
C GLU A 25 5.75 35.88 -15.28
N MET A 26 4.83 36.83 -15.05
CA MET A 26 4.18 37.01 -13.75
C MET A 26 3.24 35.86 -13.40
N TYR A 27 2.47 35.35 -14.36
CA TYR A 27 1.66 34.13 -14.17
C TYR A 27 2.55 32.94 -13.77
N ALA A 28 3.68 32.76 -14.44
CA ALA A 28 4.62 31.68 -14.13
C ALA A 28 5.24 31.84 -12.73
N ALA A 29 5.59 33.06 -12.34
CA ALA A 29 6.14 33.35 -11.01
C ALA A 29 5.14 33.06 -9.89
N ALA A 30 3.91 33.54 -10.03
CA ALA A 30 2.84 33.32 -9.04
C ALA A 30 2.50 31.84 -8.87
N ARG A 31 2.40 31.11 -9.99
CA ARG A 31 2.19 29.65 -9.98
C ARG A 31 3.35 28.93 -9.30
N CYS A 32 4.59 29.35 -9.57
CA CYS A 32 5.78 28.79 -8.93
C CYS A 32 5.74 28.98 -7.40
N HIS A 33 5.35 30.17 -6.93
CA HIS A 33 5.22 30.45 -5.50
C HIS A 33 4.10 29.63 -4.85
N ALA A 34 2.91 29.57 -5.47
CA ALA A 34 1.78 28.77 -5.00
C ALA A 34 2.12 27.28 -4.86
N ASN A 35 2.71 26.70 -5.89
CA ASN A 35 3.15 25.31 -5.87
C ASN A 35 4.22 25.07 -4.81
N ALA A 36 5.22 25.95 -4.72
CA ALA A 36 6.30 25.81 -3.74
C ALA A 36 5.77 25.90 -2.29
N LEU A 37 4.79 26.76 -2.02
CA LEU A 37 4.14 26.85 -0.71
C LEU A 37 3.39 25.56 -0.38
N TYR A 38 2.61 25.05 -1.33
CA TYR A 38 1.85 23.80 -1.19
C TYR A 38 2.76 22.59 -0.96
N ASP A 39 3.80 22.43 -1.78
CA ASP A 39 4.78 21.33 -1.69
C ASP A 39 5.56 21.38 -0.38
N ALA A 40 6.00 22.58 0.05
CA ALA A 40 6.65 22.76 1.35
C ALA A 40 5.70 22.43 2.52
N THR A 41 4.41 22.74 2.39
CA THR A 41 3.42 22.41 3.42
C THR A 41 3.16 20.91 3.49
N LEU A 42 3.04 20.24 2.34
CA LEU A 42 2.95 18.77 2.22
C LEU A 42 4.15 18.06 2.88
N ALA A 43 5.35 18.63 2.69
CA ALA A 43 6.58 18.15 3.31
C ALA A 43 6.67 18.44 4.83
N GLY A 44 5.74 19.22 5.38
CA GLY A 44 5.67 19.55 6.80
C GLY A 44 6.57 20.71 7.24
N GLU A 45 7.09 21.50 6.30
CA GLU A 45 8.01 22.60 6.62
C GLU A 45 7.34 23.71 7.46
N HIS A 46 6.02 23.92 7.30
CA HIS A 46 5.24 24.87 8.10
C HIS A 46 5.33 24.63 9.62
N MET A 47 5.52 23.37 10.05
CA MET A 47 5.61 23.01 11.46
C MET A 47 6.96 23.37 12.10
N LYS A 48 7.97 23.67 11.26
CA LYS A 48 9.32 24.07 11.69
C LYS A 48 9.47 25.59 11.83
N LEU A 49 8.48 26.36 11.40
CA LEU A 49 8.52 27.83 11.45
C LEU A 49 8.57 28.33 12.89
N THR A 50 9.29 29.43 13.10
CA THR A 50 9.27 30.16 14.37
C THR A 50 7.97 30.95 14.51
N ARG A 51 7.69 31.40 15.74
CA ARG A 51 6.53 32.24 16.04
C ARG A 51 6.53 33.52 15.20
N GLU A 52 7.70 34.14 15.03
CA GLU A 52 7.88 35.38 14.26
C GLU A 52 7.60 35.16 12.76
N GLN A 53 8.10 34.05 12.20
CA GLN A 53 7.83 33.68 10.81
C GLN A 53 6.33 33.44 10.58
N VAL A 54 5.65 32.78 11.52
CA VAL A 54 4.20 32.56 11.45
C VAL A 54 3.42 33.87 11.52
N ILE A 55 3.80 34.80 12.41
CA ILE A 55 3.20 36.14 12.48
C ILE A 55 3.36 36.88 11.15
N ALA A 56 4.59 36.93 10.62
CA ALA A 56 4.89 37.61 9.36
C ALA A 56 4.13 37.01 8.17
N PHE A 57 3.91 35.70 8.17
CA PHE A 57 3.07 35.04 7.17
C PHE A 57 1.59 35.45 7.32
N TRP A 58 1.05 35.41 8.53
CA TRP A 58 -0.37 35.75 8.79
C TRP A 58 -0.72 37.20 8.48
N ASP A 59 0.19 38.13 8.77
CA ASP A 59 -0.01 39.54 8.46
C ASP A 59 -0.14 39.77 6.94
N GLN A 60 0.56 38.97 6.13
CA GLN A 60 0.40 38.99 4.67
C GLN A 60 -0.91 38.33 4.23
N VAL A 61 -1.30 37.19 4.81
CA VAL A 61 -2.54 36.49 4.47
C VAL A 61 -3.77 37.39 4.61
N ALA A 62 -3.84 38.21 5.66
CA ALA A 62 -4.95 39.14 5.87
C ALA A 62 -5.08 40.18 4.73
N GLY A 63 -3.97 40.60 4.12
CA GLY A 63 -3.96 41.54 3.00
C GLY A 63 -4.32 40.91 1.64
N PHE A 64 -4.20 39.59 1.51
CA PHE A 64 -4.39 38.84 0.25
C PHE A 64 -5.57 37.87 0.27
N GLN A 65 -6.35 37.86 1.36
CA GLN A 65 -7.60 37.10 1.43
C GLN A 65 -8.69 37.79 0.60
N SER A 66 -9.27 37.07 -0.34
CA SER A 66 -10.38 37.56 -1.15
C SER A 66 -11.71 37.57 -0.38
N GLN A 67 -12.74 38.21 -0.95
CA GLN A 67 -14.06 38.31 -0.30
C GLN A 67 -14.71 36.95 -0.01
N ASP A 68 -14.45 35.95 -0.85
CA ASP A 68 -14.88 34.56 -0.66
C ASP A 68 -13.96 33.74 0.25
N GLY A 69 -12.99 34.38 0.92
CA GLY A 69 -12.15 33.78 1.95
C GLY A 69 -10.89 33.06 1.45
N MET A 70 -10.71 32.92 0.13
CA MET A 70 -9.55 32.25 -0.46
C MET A 70 -8.27 33.09 -0.30
N LEU A 71 -7.12 32.42 -0.13
CA LEU A 71 -5.82 33.06 -0.30
C LEU A 71 -5.48 33.09 -1.78
N ARG A 72 -5.36 34.29 -2.35
CA ARG A 72 -5.05 34.46 -3.78
C ARG A 72 -3.78 35.28 -3.92
N PHE A 73 -2.74 34.67 -4.51
CA PHE A 73 -1.54 35.42 -4.90
C PHE A 73 -1.76 36.31 -6.12
N ILE A 74 -2.88 36.18 -6.82
CA ILE A 74 -3.16 36.96 -8.02
C ILE A 74 -4.57 37.53 -7.95
N ASP A 75 -4.70 38.82 -8.23
CA ASP A 75 -5.99 39.43 -8.53
C ASP A 75 -6.27 39.27 -10.03
N VAL A 76 -7.39 38.61 -10.35
CA VAL A 76 -7.84 38.47 -11.74
C VAL A 76 -8.94 39.48 -11.99
N ASP A 77 -8.56 40.68 -12.39
CA ASP A 77 -9.50 41.68 -12.88
C ASP A 77 -10.27 41.13 -14.10
N GLY A 78 -11.48 40.65 -13.86
CA GLY A 78 -12.47 40.30 -14.90
C GLY A 78 -12.15 39.08 -15.77
N ARG A 79 -11.02 38.36 -15.57
CA ARG A 79 -10.71 37.14 -16.32
C ARG A 79 -11.21 35.89 -15.60
N GLU A 80 -12.03 35.11 -16.30
CA GLU A 80 -12.41 33.77 -15.84
C GLU A 80 -11.20 32.81 -15.93
N LEU A 81 -10.77 32.28 -14.78
CA LEU A 81 -9.71 31.26 -14.72
C LEU A 81 -10.24 29.89 -15.11
N ARG A 82 -9.42 29.15 -15.86
CA ARG A 82 -9.67 27.74 -16.14
C ARG A 82 -9.63 26.94 -14.85
N SER A 83 -10.32 25.79 -14.83
CA SER A 83 -10.41 24.97 -13.62
C SER A 83 -9.07 24.56 -13.01
N TYR A 84 -8.05 24.26 -13.81
CA TYR A 84 -6.71 23.93 -13.30
C TYR A 84 -5.94 25.17 -12.80
N GLU A 85 -6.15 26.34 -13.40
CA GLU A 85 -5.52 27.60 -12.95
C GLU A 85 -6.03 27.98 -11.55
N ARG A 86 -7.33 27.75 -11.28
CA ARG A 86 -7.91 27.94 -9.95
C ARG A 86 -7.30 26.98 -8.91
N VAL A 87 -7.01 25.73 -9.28
CA VAL A 87 -6.38 24.77 -8.37
C VAL A 87 -5.01 25.28 -7.95
N ASP A 88 -4.17 25.60 -8.94
CA ASP A 88 -2.79 26.01 -8.70
C ASP A 88 -2.72 27.35 -7.94
N LEU A 89 -3.52 28.34 -8.34
CA LEU A 89 -3.36 29.72 -7.88
C LEU A 89 -4.23 30.12 -6.69
N TRP A 90 -5.33 29.39 -6.43
CA TRP A 90 -6.26 29.72 -5.34
C TRP A 90 -6.36 28.61 -4.31
N TYR A 91 -6.61 27.36 -4.73
CA TYR A 91 -6.87 26.27 -3.77
C TYR A 91 -5.60 25.78 -3.08
N GLN A 92 -4.52 25.53 -3.82
CA GLN A 92 -3.25 25.11 -3.23
C GLN A 92 -2.72 26.07 -2.14
N PRO A 93 -2.62 27.39 -2.39
CA PRO A 93 -2.18 28.32 -1.33
C PRO A 93 -3.19 28.41 -0.18
N THR A 94 -4.50 28.31 -0.47
CA THR A 94 -5.54 28.28 0.59
C THR A 94 -5.38 27.04 1.49
N TYR A 95 -5.19 25.85 0.92
CA TYR A 95 -4.94 24.63 1.70
C TYR A 95 -3.66 24.75 2.52
N ALA A 96 -2.59 25.28 1.94
CA ALA A 96 -1.35 25.51 2.67
C ALA A 96 -1.55 26.45 3.87
N ALA A 97 -2.26 27.57 3.68
CA ALA A 97 -2.58 28.52 4.74
C ALA A 97 -3.49 27.92 5.82
N VAL A 98 -4.46 27.07 5.44
CA VAL A 98 -5.32 26.34 6.40
C VAL A 98 -4.48 25.40 7.25
N ALA A 99 -3.61 24.58 6.66
CA ALA A 99 -2.75 23.68 7.41
C ALA A 99 -1.83 24.44 8.38
N LEU A 100 -1.19 25.51 7.91
CA LEU A 100 -0.38 26.38 8.76
C LEU A 100 -1.23 26.96 9.90
N GLY A 101 -2.45 27.40 9.64
CA GLY A 101 -3.38 27.93 10.65
C GLY A 101 -3.79 26.93 11.71
N ILE A 102 -4.13 25.70 11.31
CA ILE A 102 -4.42 24.60 12.23
C ILE A 102 -3.23 24.38 13.17
N HIS A 103 -2.03 24.24 12.62
CA HIS A 103 -0.82 24.04 13.42
C HIS A 103 -0.52 25.24 14.34
N ALA A 104 -0.61 26.45 13.81
CA ALA A 104 -0.34 27.67 14.54
C ALA A 104 -1.32 27.87 15.69
N TYR A 105 -2.61 27.56 15.50
CA TYR A 105 -3.63 27.67 16.53
C TYR A 105 -3.34 26.72 17.69
N LEU A 106 -3.03 25.44 17.39
CA LEU A 106 -2.71 24.44 18.40
C LEU A 106 -1.44 24.78 19.19
N ARG A 107 -0.49 25.47 18.56
CA ARG A 107 0.81 25.80 19.17
C ARG A 107 0.82 27.15 19.90
N TRP A 108 0.13 28.14 19.35
CA TRP A 108 0.09 29.53 19.82
C TRP A 108 -1.32 30.12 19.68
N PRO A 109 -2.29 29.64 20.48
CA PRO A 109 -3.68 30.08 20.38
C PRO A 109 -3.82 31.59 20.62
N GLU A 110 -2.91 32.21 21.36
CA GLU A 110 -2.91 33.66 21.63
C GLU A 110 -2.62 34.52 20.40
N LEU A 111 -2.13 33.95 19.30
CA LEU A 111 -1.97 34.68 18.04
C LEU A 111 -3.30 34.97 17.35
N PHE A 112 -4.36 34.23 17.67
CA PHE A 112 -5.67 34.30 17.02
C PHE A 112 -6.61 35.22 17.81
N ASP A 113 -6.39 36.54 17.71
CA ASP A 113 -7.37 37.53 18.15
C ASP A 113 -8.64 37.52 17.27
N GLU A 114 -9.61 38.38 17.55
CA GLU A 114 -10.87 38.44 16.79
C GLU A 114 -10.65 38.64 15.29
N ALA A 115 -9.66 39.47 14.89
CA ALA A 115 -9.38 39.75 13.50
C ALA A 115 -8.72 38.56 12.80
N ARG A 116 -7.67 37.97 13.39
CA ARG A 116 -7.00 36.79 12.81
C ARG A 116 -7.91 35.57 12.80
N THR A 117 -8.75 35.40 13.82
CA THR A 117 -9.76 34.32 13.87
C THR A 117 -10.77 34.46 12.74
N ALA A 118 -11.22 35.68 12.43
CA ALA A 118 -12.13 35.92 11.32
C ALA A 118 -11.49 35.59 9.95
N VAL A 119 -10.22 35.96 9.75
CA VAL A 119 -9.46 35.60 8.53
C VAL A 119 -9.31 34.07 8.43
N PHE A 120 -8.93 33.41 9.52
CA PHE A 120 -8.75 31.96 9.53
C PHE A 120 -10.06 31.19 9.31
N SER A 121 -11.15 31.60 9.95
CA SER A 121 -12.49 31.03 9.72
C SER A 121 -12.88 31.07 8.24
N LYS A 122 -12.61 32.19 7.56
CA LYS A 122 -12.91 32.33 6.13
C LYS A 122 -12.05 31.43 5.25
N LEU A 123 -10.77 31.23 5.59
CA LEU A 123 -9.91 30.26 4.88
C LEU A 123 -10.42 28.83 5.04
N LEU A 124 -10.83 28.45 6.26
CA LEU A 124 -11.41 27.14 6.54
C LEU A 124 -12.65 26.91 5.68
N GLU A 125 -13.58 27.85 5.65
CA GLU A 125 -14.80 27.75 4.83
C GLU A 125 -14.48 27.72 3.34
N ALA A 126 -13.57 28.58 2.87
CA ALA A 126 -13.18 28.65 1.47
C ALA A 126 -12.52 27.34 0.96
N SER A 127 -11.79 26.64 1.84
CA SER A 127 -11.19 25.33 1.53
C SER A 127 -12.20 24.24 1.16
N LEU A 128 -13.48 24.39 1.54
CA LEU A 128 -14.54 23.44 1.24
C LEU A 128 -14.97 23.46 -0.24
N GLY A 129 -14.67 24.53 -0.99
CA GLY A 129 -15.24 24.80 -2.31
C GLY A 129 -14.99 23.74 -3.40
N ARG A 130 -14.05 22.82 -3.17
CA ARG A 130 -13.74 21.69 -4.06
C ARG A 130 -13.90 20.32 -3.42
N HIS A 131 -14.52 20.24 -2.24
CA HIS A 131 -14.55 19.02 -1.43
C HIS A 131 -13.15 18.40 -1.30
N PHE A 132 -12.15 19.26 -1.11
CA PHE A 132 -10.74 18.91 -0.97
C PHE A 132 -10.09 18.21 -2.18
N ALA A 133 -10.65 18.33 -3.39
CA ALA A 133 -10.00 17.86 -4.60
C ALA A 133 -8.73 18.69 -4.89
N GLY A 134 -7.57 18.13 -4.52
CA GLY A 134 -6.22 18.66 -4.76
C GLY A 134 -5.75 18.57 -6.22
N PRO A 135 -4.47 18.91 -6.50
CA PRO A 135 -3.87 18.80 -7.82
C PRO A 135 -3.76 17.32 -8.26
N GLY A 136 -4.08 17.01 -9.52
CA GLY A 136 -3.93 15.66 -10.06
C GLY A 136 -5.05 15.23 -11.03
N HIS A 137 -4.74 14.27 -11.90
CA HIS A 137 -5.72 13.71 -12.85
C HIS A 137 -6.72 12.75 -12.20
N SER A 138 -6.47 12.28 -10.96
CA SER A 138 -7.40 11.47 -10.17
C SER A 138 -7.92 12.27 -8.97
N SER A 139 -9.25 12.32 -8.83
CA SER A 139 -9.92 13.00 -7.71
C SER A 139 -9.52 12.45 -6.35
N CYS A 140 -9.19 11.15 -6.25
CA CYS A 140 -8.81 10.52 -5.00
C CYS A 140 -7.37 10.85 -4.55
N GLY A 141 -6.42 10.99 -5.48
CA GLY A 141 -5.03 11.31 -5.13
C GLY A 141 -4.92 12.69 -4.47
N GLY A 142 -5.53 13.69 -5.10
CA GLY A 142 -5.54 15.05 -4.57
C GLY A 142 -6.28 15.18 -3.23
N PHE A 143 -7.35 14.41 -3.01
CA PHE A 143 -8.04 14.37 -1.71
C PHE A 143 -7.14 13.86 -0.59
N VAL A 144 -6.47 12.71 -0.80
CA VAL A 144 -5.59 12.10 0.20
C VAL A 144 -4.44 13.04 0.56
N GLU A 145 -3.86 13.75 -0.42
CA GLU A 145 -2.80 14.73 -0.19
C GLU A 145 -3.25 15.89 0.70
N VAL A 146 -4.38 16.52 0.37
CA VAL A 146 -4.91 17.67 1.13
C VAL A 146 -5.30 17.25 2.56
N MET A 147 -5.98 16.12 2.71
CA MET A 147 -6.33 15.63 4.04
C MET A 147 -5.11 15.22 4.85
N ARG A 148 -4.11 14.58 4.24
CA ARG A 148 -2.85 14.23 4.91
C ARG A 148 -2.14 15.49 5.39
N MET A 149 -2.15 16.56 4.61
CA MET A 149 -1.62 17.86 5.02
C MET A 149 -2.33 18.40 6.28
N PHE A 150 -3.66 18.43 6.28
CA PHE A 150 -4.43 18.95 7.44
C PHE A 150 -4.28 18.07 8.67
N VAL A 151 -4.35 16.74 8.50
CA VAL A 151 -4.20 15.78 9.60
C VAL A 151 -2.81 15.89 10.24
N ARG A 152 -1.75 16.02 9.42
CA ARG A 152 -0.39 16.28 9.92
C ARG A 152 -0.27 17.60 10.68
N ALA A 153 -1.01 18.62 10.26
CA ALA A 153 -1.06 19.90 10.98
C ALA A 153 -1.80 19.82 12.32
N GLY A 154 -2.51 18.73 12.60
CA GLY A 154 -3.26 18.53 13.85
C GLY A 154 -4.77 18.68 13.72
N LEU A 155 -5.35 18.54 12.51
CA LEU A 155 -6.79 18.70 12.25
C LEU A 155 -7.70 18.01 13.29
N GLY A 156 -7.40 16.77 13.65
CA GLY A 156 -8.20 16.01 14.61
C GLY A 156 -8.23 16.62 16.02
N GLN A 157 -7.12 17.22 16.46
CA GLN A 157 -7.04 17.93 17.74
C GLN A 157 -7.72 19.30 17.63
N PHE A 158 -7.46 20.03 16.55
CA PHE A 158 -8.05 21.34 16.28
C PHE A 158 -9.58 21.31 16.33
N LEU A 159 -10.20 20.32 15.67
CA LEU A 159 -11.66 20.18 15.67
C LEU A 159 -12.25 19.81 17.04
N LYS A 160 -11.46 19.28 17.96
CA LYS A 160 -11.88 19.00 19.34
C LYS A 160 -11.78 20.23 20.23
N GLU A 161 -10.72 21.02 20.06
CA GLU A 161 -10.41 22.17 20.91
C GLU A 161 -11.16 23.44 20.50
N ALA A 162 -11.38 23.65 19.20
CA ALA A 162 -11.97 24.87 18.66
C ALA A 162 -12.98 24.63 17.52
N PRO A 163 -13.99 23.75 17.70
CA PRO A 163 -15.00 23.47 16.67
C PRO A 163 -15.78 24.72 16.22
N GLU A 164 -15.87 25.74 17.08
CA GLU A 164 -16.60 26.98 16.88
C GLU A 164 -15.90 28.00 15.97
N ILE A 165 -14.59 27.85 15.71
CA ILE A 165 -13.87 28.75 14.79
C ILE A 165 -14.49 28.69 13.39
N CYS A 166 -14.89 27.51 12.93
CA CYS A 166 -15.63 27.35 11.68
C CYS A 166 -16.56 26.12 11.76
N PRO A 167 -17.79 26.25 12.26
CA PRO A 167 -18.70 25.12 12.47
C PRO A 167 -19.04 24.36 11.18
N VAL A 168 -19.09 25.06 10.05
CA VAL A 168 -19.36 24.47 8.73
C VAL A 168 -18.20 23.55 8.33
N PHE A 169 -16.96 24.01 8.43
CA PHE A 169 -15.77 23.20 8.17
C PHE A 169 -15.69 21.98 9.10
N THR A 170 -15.91 22.19 10.41
CA THR A 170 -15.91 21.11 11.40
C THR A 170 -16.88 20.00 11.03
N LYS A 171 -18.12 20.36 10.68
CA LYS A 171 -19.15 19.39 10.29
C LYS A 171 -18.78 18.64 9.01
N GLU A 172 -18.31 19.35 7.98
CA GLU A 172 -17.95 18.74 6.70
C GLU A 172 -16.77 17.75 6.83
N ILE A 173 -15.76 18.08 7.65
CA ILE A 173 -14.64 17.16 7.92
C ILE A 173 -15.12 15.91 8.66
N GLN A 174 -15.93 16.06 9.72
CA GLN A 174 -16.46 14.92 10.47
C GLN A 174 -17.25 13.97 9.58
N GLN A 175 -18.17 14.49 8.76
CA GLN A 175 -18.94 13.70 7.80
C GLN A 175 -18.05 13.05 6.74
N THR A 176 -16.98 13.72 6.34
CA THR A 176 -16.01 13.17 5.39
C THR A 176 -15.29 11.95 5.97
N PHE A 177 -14.78 12.04 7.21
CA PHE A 177 -14.11 10.90 7.85
C PHE A 177 -15.07 9.77 8.23
N GLU A 178 -16.35 10.06 8.52
CA GLU A 178 -17.40 9.05 8.67
C GLU A 178 -17.62 8.26 7.37
N ARG A 179 -17.71 8.95 6.22
CA ARG A 179 -17.79 8.30 4.90
C ARG A 179 -16.56 7.46 4.61
N VAL A 180 -15.35 8.00 4.82
CA VAL A 180 -14.10 7.24 4.63
C VAL A 180 -14.09 5.97 5.47
N ALA A 181 -14.51 6.04 6.73
CA ALA A 181 -14.60 4.86 7.59
C ALA A 181 -15.60 3.82 7.05
N SER A 182 -16.77 4.26 6.56
CA SER A 182 -17.76 3.38 5.94
C SER A 182 -17.22 2.73 4.66
N ASP A 183 -16.56 3.49 3.80
CA ASP A 183 -16.04 3.00 2.52
C ASP A 183 -14.95 1.94 2.73
N ILE A 184 -14.07 2.12 3.73
CA ILE A 184 -13.06 1.13 4.11
C ILE A 184 -13.72 -0.18 4.57
N LEU A 185 -14.80 -0.10 5.35
CA LEU A 185 -15.52 -1.29 5.81
C LEU A 185 -16.19 -2.03 4.64
N CYS A 186 -16.89 -1.31 3.76
CA CYS A 186 -17.53 -1.91 2.58
C CYS A 186 -16.52 -2.59 1.65
N ALA A 187 -15.35 -1.95 1.42
CA ALA A 187 -14.30 -2.50 0.58
C ALA A 187 -13.74 -3.84 1.11
N ARG A 188 -13.78 -4.07 2.43
CA ARG A 188 -13.31 -5.32 3.05
C ARG A 188 -14.32 -6.46 2.96
N GLU A 189 -15.61 -6.16 2.85
CA GLU A 189 -16.68 -7.16 2.78
C GLU A 189 -16.91 -7.68 1.35
N GLU A 190 -16.71 -6.84 0.34
CA GLU A 190 -16.88 -7.22 -1.07
C GLU A 190 -15.67 -7.99 -1.61
N LYS A 191 -15.61 -9.31 -1.38
CA LYS A 191 -14.61 -10.23 -2.02
C LYS A 191 -14.74 -10.37 -3.54
N SER A 192 -15.41 -9.45 -4.24
CA SER A 192 -15.97 -9.75 -5.56
C SER A 192 -15.75 -8.68 -6.64
N SER A 193 -15.06 -9.15 -7.67
CA SER A 193 -15.17 -8.81 -9.10
C SER A 193 -14.11 -7.88 -9.67
N LEU A 194 -13.42 -8.42 -10.67
CA LEU A 194 -12.46 -7.76 -11.55
C LEU A 194 -13.14 -6.65 -12.35
N THR A 195 -13.19 -5.44 -11.81
CA THR A 195 -13.38 -4.23 -12.62
C THR A 195 -12.57 -3.08 -12.03
N GLU A 196 -11.68 -2.54 -12.88
CA GLU A 196 -10.90 -1.30 -12.72
C GLU A 196 -9.70 -1.34 -11.76
N PHE A 197 -8.56 -1.78 -12.34
CA PHE A 197 -7.18 -1.29 -12.11
C PHE A 197 -6.86 -0.73 -10.72
N ASP A 198 -6.03 -1.45 -9.93
CA ASP A 198 -5.07 -1.10 -8.84
C ASP A 198 -5.27 0.13 -7.90
N PHE A 199 -6.10 1.10 -8.27
CA PHE A 199 -6.39 2.32 -7.53
C PHE A 199 -7.21 2.02 -6.28
N GLN A 200 -8.26 1.19 -6.36
CA GLN A 200 -9.17 1.00 -5.23
C GLN A 200 -8.52 0.31 -4.02
N THR A 201 -7.57 -0.60 -4.25
CA THR A 201 -6.84 -1.27 -3.17
C THR A 201 -5.81 -0.36 -2.51
N CYS A 202 -4.89 0.27 -3.25
CA CYS A 202 -3.85 1.13 -2.67
C CYS A 202 -4.42 2.33 -1.87
N ILE A 203 -5.59 2.82 -2.27
CA ILE A 203 -6.34 3.87 -1.56
C ILE A 203 -6.73 3.43 -0.14
N SER A 204 -7.08 2.15 0.08
CA SER A 204 -7.59 1.69 1.38
C SER A 204 -6.56 1.77 2.51
N SER A 205 -5.31 1.37 2.27
CA SER A 205 -4.23 1.50 3.26
C SER A 205 -3.90 2.96 3.57
N ALA A 206 -3.83 3.81 2.54
CA ALA A 206 -3.56 5.24 2.70
C ALA A 206 -4.70 5.97 3.42
N LEU A 207 -5.96 5.61 3.16
CA LEU A 207 -7.13 6.14 3.86
C LEU A 207 -7.21 5.62 5.30
N SER A 208 -6.85 4.36 5.54
CA SER A 208 -6.78 3.78 6.88
C SER A 208 -5.74 4.50 7.75
N GLU A 209 -4.56 4.75 7.19
CA GLU A 209 -3.52 5.56 7.84
C GLU A 209 -4.03 6.97 8.14
N LEU A 210 -4.64 7.63 7.15
CA LEU A 210 -5.20 8.97 7.29
C LEU A 210 -6.27 9.06 8.39
N LEU A 211 -7.21 8.10 8.42
CA LEU A 211 -8.26 8.01 9.43
C LEU A 211 -7.67 7.76 10.83
N ALA A 212 -6.65 6.92 10.93
CA ALA A 212 -5.98 6.66 12.21
C ALA A 212 -5.27 7.91 12.73
N GLN A 213 -4.53 8.62 11.87
CA GLN A 213 -3.86 9.87 12.22
C GLN A 213 -4.86 10.96 12.62
N TYR A 214 -6.00 11.06 11.93
CA TYR A 214 -7.10 11.94 12.30
C TYR A 214 -7.61 11.68 13.74
N HIS A 215 -7.60 10.42 14.18
CA HIS A 215 -7.96 10.04 15.55
C HIS A 215 -6.81 10.13 16.57
N GLY A 216 -5.61 10.60 16.17
CA GLY A 216 -4.46 10.79 17.06
C GLY A 216 -3.46 9.62 17.07
N PHE A 217 -3.64 8.61 16.21
CA PHE A 217 -2.67 7.53 16.04
C PHE A 217 -1.64 7.94 14.98
N THR A 218 -0.65 8.74 15.39
CA THR A 218 0.31 9.36 14.48
C THR A 218 1.48 8.46 14.12
N GLU A 219 1.66 7.35 14.84
CA GLU A 219 2.77 6.42 14.67
C GLU A 219 2.27 5.11 14.07
N THR A 220 3.05 4.53 13.15
CA THR A 220 2.74 3.23 12.54
C THR A 220 3.85 2.24 12.89
N VAL A 221 3.49 1.07 13.45
CA VAL A 221 4.45 0.01 13.81
C VAL A 221 4.12 -1.29 13.10
N PHE A 222 5.16 -2.01 12.66
CA PHE A 222 5.06 -3.36 12.13
C PHE A 222 5.62 -4.35 13.15
N VAL A 223 4.78 -5.27 13.61
CA VAL A 223 5.10 -6.27 14.63
C VAL A 223 5.07 -7.67 14.04
N TYR A 224 6.02 -8.52 14.43
CA TYR A 224 6.25 -9.84 13.81
C TYR A 224 6.58 -10.93 14.85
N GLY A 225 6.42 -10.63 16.14
CA GLY A 225 6.82 -11.48 17.25
C GLY A 225 5.91 -11.32 18.46
N THR A 226 6.50 -11.12 19.65
CA THR A 226 5.78 -11.12 20.93
C THR A 226 4.66 -10.08 21.07
N LEU A 227 4.69 -9.02 20.25
CA LEU A 227 3.67 -7.97 20.18
C LEU A 227 2.49 -8.30 19.25
N MET A 228 2.57 -9.36 18.44
CA MET A 228 1.47 -9.75 17.54
C MET A 228 0.22 -10.14 18.31
N SER A 229 -0.94 -10.03 17.66
CA SER A 229 -2.23 -10.46 18.23
C SER A 229 -2.16 -11.89 18.76
N GLY A 230 -2.63 -12.11 20.00
CA GLY A 230 -2.60 -13.42 20.65
C GLY A 230 -1.24 -13.83 21.25
N GLN A 231 -0.21 -12.99 21.13
CA GLN A 231 1.10 -13.21 21.77
C GLN A 231 1.18 -12.51 23.13
N GLN A 232 2.16 -12.91 23.94
CA GLN A 232 2.29 -12.55 25.36
C GLN A 232 2.38 -11.05 25.67
N ALA A 233 2.81 -10.21 24.72
CA ALA A 233 3.02 -8.78 24.94
C ALA A 233 2.04 -7.91 24.13
N ASN A 234 1.00 -8.50 23.54
CA ASN A 234 0.04 -7.76 22.73
C ASN A 234 -0.73 -6.68 23.52
N ASP A 235 -0.93 -6.88 24.83
CA ASP A 235 -1.59 -5.92 25.73
C ASP A 235 -0.92 -4.53 25.73
N LEU A 236 0.36 -4.43 25.34
CA LEU A 236 1.04 -3.13 25.18
C LEU A 236 0.44 -2.28 24.04
N LEU A 237 -0.28 -2.90 23.11
CA LEU A 237 -1.00 -2.25 22.02
C LEU A 237 -2.45 -1.92 22.40
N ASP A 238 -2.89 -2.17 23.63
CA ASP A 238 -4.23 -1.80 24.09
C ASP A 238 -4.53 -0.32 23.85
N GLY A 239 -5.71 -0.06 23.28
CA GLY A 239 -6.15 1.27 22.85
C GLY A 239 -5.63 1.70 21.46
N SER A 240 -4.75 0.92 20.83
CA SER A 240 -4.26 1.15 19.46
C SER A 240 -5.20 0.58 18.41
N ARG A 241 -4.97 0.89 17.14
CA ARG A 241 -5.78 0.38 16.02
C ARG A 241 -4.98 -0.57 15.14
N LYS A 242 -5.40 -1.83 15.05
CA LYS A 242 -4.84 -2.78 14.09
C LYS A 242 -5.27 -2.40 12.68
N ALA A 243 -4.30 -2.19 11.78
CA ALA A 243 -4.57 -1.94 10.38
C ALA A 243 -4.90 -3.24 9.64
N GLY A 244 -4.14 -4.30 9.90
CA GLY A 244 -4.29 -5.62 9.30
C GLY A 244 -3.00 -6.42 9.32
N ASN A 245 -2.97 -7.50 8.55
CA ASN A 245 -1.78 -8.32 8.36
C ASN A 245 -1.04 -7.85 7.10
N PHE A 246 0.28 -7.78 7.20
CA PHE A 246 1.16 -7.23 6.18
C PHE A 246 2.41 -8.11 6.03
N MET A 247 3.15 -7.83 4.97
CA MET A 247 4.41 -8.45 4.66
C MET A 247 5.53 -7.42 4.50
N LEU A 248 6.68 -7.75 5.06
CA LEU A 248 7.93 -7.02 4.93
C LEU A 248 8.89 -7.81 4.02
N ARG A 249 9.20 -7.30 2.82
CA ARG A 249 10.07 -7.96 1.83
C ARG A 249 11.55 -7.59 2.02
N GLY A 250 12.46 -8.50 1.68
CA GLY A 250 13.91 -8.29 1.84
C GLY A 250 14.39 -8.52 3.27
N TYR A 251 13.61 -9.28 4.04
CA TYR A 251 13.90 -9.60 5.44
C TYR A 251 13.64 -11.08 5.74
N GLN A 252 14.50 -11.66 6.58
CA GLN A 252 14.31 -12.96 7.18
C GLN A 252 13.82 -12.81 8.61
N LEU A 253 12.89 -13.67 9.00
CA LEU A 253 12.52 -13.84 10.40
C LEU A 253 13.47 -14.85 11.05
N ILE A 254 14.12 -14.45 12.14
CA ILE A 254 15.08 -15.24 12.89
C ILE A 254 14.47 -15.55 14.25
N ASP A 255 14.29 -16.83 14.55
CA ASP A 255 13.85 -17.31 15.85
C ASP A 255 15.05 -17.47 16.79
N LEU A 256 15.04 -16.71 17.89
CA LEU A 256 16.04 -16.76 18.96
C LEU A 256 15.53 -17.58 20.16
N GLY A 257 14.40 -18.28 20.01
CA GLY A 257 13.76 -19.09 21.05
C GLY A 257 12.69 -18.30 21.79
N ALA A 258 13.07 -17.49 22.78
CA ALA A 258 12.09 -16.75 23.59
C ALA A 258 11.40 -15.61 22.82
N TYR A 259 12.05 -15.10 21.77
CA TYR A 259 11.58 -14.00 20.95
C TYR A 259 12.21 -14.06 19.55
N PRO A 260 11.57 -13.49 18.52
CA PRO A 260 12.18 -13.39 17.20
C PRO A 260 12.86 -12.04 16.96
N THR A 261 13.64 -11.96 15.89
CA THR A 261 14.13 -10.71 15.29
C THR A 261 14.05 -10.78 13.78
N VAL A 262 14.13 -9.64 13.08
CA VAL A 262 14.29 -9.61 11.62
C VAL A 262 15.73 -9.28 11.22
N ARG A 263 16.19 -9.87 10.13
CA ARG A 263 17.50 -9.59 9.52
C ARG A 263 17.33 -9.26 8.04
N GLU A 264 18.00 -8.20 7.59
CA GLU A 264 17.98 -7.80 6.18
C GLU A 264 18.70 -8.84 5.31
N THR A 265 18.26 -8.98 4.08
CA THR A 265 18.77 -9.98 3.14
C THR A 265 18.70 -9.42 1.73
N GLN A 266 19.63 -9.86 0.88
CA GLN A 266 19.62 -9.50 -0.54
C GLN A 266 18.66 -10.37 -1.35
N SER A 267 18.08 -11.40 -0.73
CA SER A 267 17.10 -12.26 -1.38
C SER A 267 15.78 -11.52 -1.55
N VAL A 268 15.29 -11.48 -2.79
CA VAL A 268 13.96 -10.97 -3.13
C VAL A 268 12.83 -11.92 -2.72
N ASP A 269 13.18 -13.11 -2.23
CA ASP A 269 12.25 -14.18 -1.84
C ASP A 269 11.88 -14.10 -0.38
N ASP A 270 12.78 -13.53 0.41
CA ASP A 270 12.66 -13.47 1.85
C ASP A 270 11.63 -12.41 2.24
N ALA A 271 10.65 -12.85 3.01
CA ALA A 271 9.60 -12.00 3.52
C ALA A 271 9.28 -12.36 4.97
N VAL A 272 8.89 -11.34 5.74
CA VAL A 272 8.41 -11.48 7.12
C VAL A 272 6.93 -11.13 7.15
N LEU A 273 6.12 -12.07 7.62
CA LEU A 273 4.69 -11.85 7.87
C LEU A 273 4.50 -11.25 9.26
N GLY A 274 3.64 -10.25 9.37
CA GLY A 274 3.36 -9.57 10.62
C GLY A 274 2.10 -8.73 10.57
N GLU A 275 1.95 -7.83 11.53
CA GLU A 275 0.79 -6.98 11.70
C GLU A 275 1.21 -5.52 11.71
N VAL A 276 0.40 -4.67 11.08
CA VAL A 276 0.55 -3.22 11.20
C VAL A 276 -0.45 -2.68 12.21
N TRP A 277 0.06 -1.81 13.09
CA TRP A 277 -0.72 -1.12 14.10
C TRP A 277 -0.48 0.38 14.02
N PHE A 278 -1.56 1.15 14.11
CA PHE A 278 -1.52 2.59 14.31
C PHE A 278 -1.58 2.87 15.81
N VAL A 279 -0.56 3.53 16.33
CA VAL A 279 -0.34 3.77 17.76
C VAL A 279 -0.17 5.27 18.03
N THR A 280 -0.41 5.69 19.28
CA THR A 280 -0.10 7.06 19.70
C THR A 280 1.40 7.19 20.03
N PRO A 281 1.96 8.41 20.10
CA PRO A 281 3.34 8.61 20.55
C PRO A 281 3.62 8.01 21.93
N GLU A 282 2.65 8.08 22.85
CA GLU A 282 2.76 7.50 24.20
C GLU A 282 2.86 5.97 24.13
N THR A 283 2.03 5.33 23.30
CA THR A 283 2.12 3.89 23.08
C THR A 283 3.44 3.50 22.47
N LEU A 284 3.93 4.23 21.46
CA LEU A 284 5.23 3.97 20.85
C LEU A 284 6.35 4.03 21.89
N LYS A 285 6.32 5.01 22.80
CA LYS A 285 7.31 5.12 23.89
C LYS A 285 7.25 3.92 24.84
N ARG A 286 6.05 3.41 25.18
CA ARG A 286 5.92 2.18 25.99
C ARG A 286 6.53 0.97 25.28
N LEU A 287 6.37 0.87 23.95
CA LEU A 287 6.98 -0.19 23.16
C LEU A 287 8.51 -0.07 23.15
N ASP A 288 9.05 1.15 23.05
CA ASP A 288 10.50 1.39 23.12
C ASP A 288 11.10 0.92 24.45
N GLU A 289 10.41 1.18 25.56
CA GLU A 289 10.83 0.75 26.89
C GLU A 289 10.80 -0.78 27.03
N TYR A 290 9.79 -1.45 26.46
CA TYR A 290 9.66 -2.90 26.48
C TYR A 290 10.72 -3.61 25.62
N GLU A 291 10.94 -3.14 24.39
CA GLU A 291 11.90 -3.73 23.45
C GLU A 291 13.36 -3.41 23.83
N GLY A 292 13.59 -2.55 24.83
CA GLY A 292 14.94 -2.12 25.21
C GLY A 292 15.61 -1.30 24.11
N TYR A 293 14.87 -0.37 23.50
CA TYR A 293 15.36 0.49 22.42
C TYR A 293 16.68 1.19 22.80
N GLY A 294 17.68 1.09 21.92
CA GLY A 294 19.03 1.63 22.12
C GLY A 294 19.99 0.72 22.90
N SER A 295 19.54 -0.47 23.32
CA SER A 295 20.38 -1.44 24.04
C SER A 295 20.25 -2.86 23.49
N LEU A 296 19.03 -3.34 23.21
CA LEU A 296 18.77 -4.66 22.62
C LEU A 296 18.25 -4.54 21.19
N TYR A 297 17.38 -3.57 20.94
CA TYR A 297 16.75 -3.34 19.64
C TYR A 297 16.96 -1.90 19.18
N THR A 298 16.89 -1.69 17.87
CA THR A 298 16.72 -0.37 17.27
C THR A 298 15.52 -0.39 16.33
N ARG A 299 15.05 0.80 15.95
CA ARG A 299 13.93 0.99 15.04
C ARG A 299 14.42 1.55 13.73
N ARG A 300 13.78 1.11 12.66
CA ARG A 300 13.88 1.74 11.34
C ARG A 300 12.51 1.83 10.70
N THR A 301 12.35 2.79 9.81
CA THR A 301 11.18 2.86 8.94
C THR A 301 11.37 1.91 7.77
N VAL A 302 10.40 1.02 7.57
CA VAL A 302 10.35 0.07 6.46
C VAL A 302 9.04 0.23 5.69
N TRP A 303 9.06 -0.17 4.42
CA TRP A 303 7.86 -0.31 3.63
C TRP A 303 7.28 -1.71 3.81
N VAL A 304 6.01 -1.80 4.18
CA VAL A 304 5.27 -3.07 4.28
C VAL A 304 4.03 -3.01 3.41
N ASP A 305 3.65 -4.16 2.83
CA ASP A 305 2.52 -4.25 1.91
C ASP A 305 1.61 -5.45 2.17
N ASN A 306 0.38 -5.33 1.69
CA ASN A 306 -0.59 -6.41 1.56
C ASN A 306 -1.40 -6.20 0.26
N MET A 307 -2.46 -6.98 0.04
CA MET A 307 -3.30 -6.83 -1.16
C MET A 307 -4.14 -5.54 -1.16
N GLU A 308 -4.22 -4.85 -0.04
CA GLU A 308 -4.89 -3.55 0.18
C GLU A 308 -3.90 -2.35 0.09
N GLY A 309 -2.66 -2.57 -0.36
CA GLY A 309 -1.65 -1.51 -0.52
C GLY A 309 -0.53 -1.58 0.51
N GLY A 310 0.22 -0.49 0.66
CA GLY A 310 1.37 -0.45 1.54
C GLY A 310 1.51 0.85 2.31
N VAL A 311 2.28 0.77 3.39
CA VAL A 311 2.48 1.87 4.34
C VAL A 311 3.90 1.83 4.87
N ASN A 312 4.41 3.00 5.27
CA ASN A 312 5.66 3.08 6.02
C ASN A 312 5.38 2.75 7.49
N ALA A 313 6.10 1.79 8.03
CA ALA A 313 5.95 1.36 9.41
C ALA A 313 7.30 1.26 10.11
N GLN A 314 7.33 1.51 11.40
CA GLN A 314 8.51 1.33 12.23
C GLN A 314 8.60 -0.13 12.66
N VAL A 315 9.77 -0.73 12.46
CA VAL A 315 10.03 -2.12 12.83
C VAL A 315 11.19 -2.15 13.82
N TYR A 316 11.02 -2.88 14.92
CA TYR A 316 12.10 -3.20 15.84
C TYR A 316 12.97 -4.29 15.22
N TYR A 317 14.29 -4.21 15.35
CA TYR A 317 15.18 -5.33 15.02
C TYR A 317 16.38 -5.35 15.98
N GLY A 318 16.84 -6.56 16.31
CA GLY A 318 17.89 -6.79 17.28
C GLY A 318 19.23 -6.23 16.81
N LEU A 319 20.02 -5.72 17.76
CA LEU A 319 21.39 -5.25 17.50
C LEU A 319 22.35 -6.44 17.33
N GLY A 320 23.29 -6.32 16.37
CA GLY A 320 24.31 -7.34 16.08
C GLY A 320 23.91 -8.32 14.97
N GLU A 321 24.62 -9.44 14.90
CA GLU A 321 24.35 -10.55 13.96
C GLU A 321 23.62 -11.65 14.71
N PRO A 322 22.27 -11.74 14.62
CA PRO A 322 21.51 -12.73 15.37
C PRO A 322 21.83 -14.15 14.91
N GLU A 323 22.35 -14.97 15.83
CA GLU A 323 22.58 -16.41 15.64
C GLU A 323 21.32 -17.20 16.04
N GLY A 324 20.37 -17.30 15.11
CA GLY A 324 19.12 -18.05 15.32
C GLY A 324 18.67 -18.83 14.10
N ARG A 325 17.55 -19.55 14.25
CA ARG A 325 16.95 -20.33 13.16
C ARG A 325 16.17 -19.40 12.24
N VAL A 326 16.47 -19.43 10.94
CA VAL A 326 15.62 -18.76 9.95
C VAL A 326 14.27 -19.48 9.90
N VAL A 327 13.17 -18.74 10.13
CA VAL A 327 11.81 -19.26 10.10
C VAL A 327 11.30 -19.28 8.66
N PRO A 328 11.05 -20.47 8.07
CA PRO A 328 10.52 -20.57 6.71
C PRO A 328 9.14 -19.91 6.60
N LEU A 329 8.79 -19.38 5.43
CA LEU A 329 7.51 -18.69 5.19
C LEU A 329 6.27 -19.52 5.58
N LEU A 330 6.30 -20.84 5.33
CA LEU A 330 5.21 -21.75 5.72
C LEU A 330 5.09 -21.95 7.23
N GLU A 331 6.05 -21.48 8.03
CA GLU A 331 6.05 -21.52 9.49
C GLU A 331 5.86 -20.11 10.11
N GLN A 332 5.71 -19.08 9.28
CA GLN A 332 5.40 -17.71 9.70
C GLN A 332 3.88 -17.44 9.66
N PRO A 333 3.35 -16.48 10.44
CA PRO A 333 4.05 -15.65 11.43
C PRO A 333 4.56 -16.40 12.66
N TRP A 334 5.46 -15.79 13.43
CA TRP A 334 6.06 -16.42 14.61
C TRP A 334 4.98 -16.86 15.61
N ASN A 335 4.93 -18.16 15.91
CA ASN A 335 4.03 -18.75 16.91
C ASN A 335 2.53 -18.38 16.76
N SER A 336 2.05 -18.08 15.55
CA SER A 336 0.70 -17.53 15.37
C SER A 336 -0.44 -18.53 15.52
N GLY A 337 -0.17 -19.84 15.55
CA GLY A 337 -1.20 -20.90 15.52
C GLY A 337 -2.06 -20.92 14.24
N GLU A 338 -1.82 -20.02 13.29
CA GLU A 338 -2.56 -19.91 12.03
C GLU A 338 -2.12 -21.01 11.07
N GLU A 339 -3.03 -21.95 10.80
CA GLU A 339 -2.75 -23.13 9.99
C GLU A 339 -3.08 -22.96 8.50
N MET A 340 -3.80 -21.90 8.12
CA MET A 340 -4.28 -21.73 6.75
C MET A 340 -3.39 -20.82 5.90
N VAL A 341 -3.41 -21.06 4.60
CA VAL A 341 -2.78 -20.23 3.56
C VAL A 341 -3.64 -20.22 2.31
N TRP A 342 -3.46 -19.19 1.47
CA TRP A 342 -3.96 -19.19 0.10
C TRP A 342 -2.88 -19.72 -0.84
N TYR A 343 -3.04 -20.94 -1.36
CA TYR A 343 -2.17 -21.46 -2.41
C TYR A 343 -2.61 -20.96 -3.78
N ALA A 344 -1.77 -20.14 -4.42
CA ALA A 344 -2.02 -19.56 -5.73
C ALA A 344 -1.46 -20.47 -6.85
N ALA A 345 -2.36 -21.14 -7.56
CA ALA A 345 -2.06 -21.92 -8.74
C ALA A 345 -2.08 -21.05 -10.00
N TYR A 346 -1.00 -21.09 -10.78
CA TYR A 346 -0.86 -20.36 -12.04
C TYR A 346 -0.69 -21.28 -13.27
N GLY A 347 -0.57 -22.59 -13.03
CA GLY A 347 -0.30 -23.61 -14.05
C GLY A 347 -1.44 -24.61 -14.15
N SER A 348 -1.10 -25.89 -14.30
CA SER A 348 -2.11 -26.95 -14.46
C SER A 348 -3.08 -27.09 -13.28
N ASN A 349 -2.66 -26.73 -12.06
CA ASN A 349 -3.54 -26.73 -10.88
C ASN A 349 -4.60 -25.62 -10.89
N LEU A 350 -4.66 -24.77 -11.92
CA LEU A 350 -5.85 -23.97 -12.20
C LEU A 350 -7.10 -24.86 -12.39
N CYS A 351 -6.92 -26.08 -12.90
CA CYS A 351 -7.95 -27.11 -12.98
C CYS A 351 -8.25 -27.66 -11.58
N ALA A 352 -9.51 -27.52 -11.14
CA ALA A 352 -9.92 -27.96 -9.80
C ALA A 352 -9.75 -29.47 -9.61
N GLU A 353 -10.15 -30.26 -10.61
CA GLU A 353 -10.02 -31.73 -10.56
C GLU A 353 -8.57 -32.17 -10.41
N ARG A 354 -7.65 -31.45 -11.05
CA ARG A 354 -6.22 -31.73 -10.92
C ARG A 354 -5.72 -31.39 -9.51
N MET A 355 -6.08 -30.21 -8.99
CA MET A 355 -5.73 -29.83 -7.62
C MET A 355 -6.28 -30.84 -6.60
N ALA A 356 -7.51 -31.30 -6.78
CA ALA A 356 -8.14 -32.31 -5.94
C ALA A 356 -7.34 -33.62 -5.91
N CYS A 357 -6.72 -34.05 -7.02
CA CYS A 357 -5.87 -35.23 -7.03
C CYS A 357 -4.63 -35.09 -6.11
N TYR A 358 -4.05 -33.90 -5.98
CA TYR A 358 -2.92 -33.69 -5.07
C TYR A 358 -3.34 -33.78 -3.59
N LEU A 359 -4.58 -33.38 -3.27
CA LEU A 359 -5.14 -33.42 -1.92
C LEU A 359 -5.70 -34.81 -1.56
N GLN A 360 -6.56 -35.37 -2.41
CA GLN A 360 -7.29 -36.63 -2.15
C GLN A 360 -6.54 -37.88 -2.62
N GLY A 361 -5.52 -37.72 -3.47
CA GLY A 361 -4.89 -38.82 -4.19
C GLY A 361 -5.73 -39.29 -5.38
N GLY A 362 -5.25 -40.32 -6.06
CA GLY A 362 -5.92 -40.92 -7.22
C GLY A 362 -5.36 -40.48 -8.58
N ALA A 363 -5.95 -41.02 -9.64
CA ALA A 363 -5.44 -40.85 -11.00
C ALA A 363 -5.92 -39.54 -11.63
N CYS A 364 -4.98 -38.69 -12.06
CA CYS A 364 -5.28 -37.52 -12.86
C CYS A 364 -5.98 -37.94 -14.17
N PRO A 365 -7.19 -37.44 -14.48
CA PRO A 365 -7.94 -37.84 -15.67
C PRO A 365 -7.16 -37.65 -16.98
N GLU A 366 -6.29 -36.64 -17.05
CA GLU A 366 -5.60 -36.27 -18.29
C GLU A 366 -4.28 -36.99 -18.52
N THR A 367 -3.60 -37.43 -17.45
CA THR A 367 -2.29 -38.10 -17.54
C THR A 367 -2.31 -39.56 -17.09
N GLY A 368 -3.38 -39.99 -16.41
CA GLY A 368 -3.48 -41.32 -15.78
C GLY A 368 -2.53 -41.52 -14.60
N ILE A 369 -1.79 -40.49 -14.19
CA ILE A 369 -0.80 -40.56 -13.12
C ILE A 369 -1.51 -40.58 -11.76
N SER A 370 -1.19 -41.57 -10.93
CA SER A 370 -1.70 -41.65 -9.57
C SER A 370 -0.91 -40.73 -8.65
N HIS A 371 -1.64 -39.88 -7.92
CA HIS A 371 -1.14 -39.08 -6.82
C HIS A 371 -1.37 -39.83 -5.50
N ILE A 372 -0.46 -39.62 -4.55
CA ILE A 372 -0.57 -40.22 -3.21
C ILE A 372 -1.68 -39.53 -2.41
N GLY A 373 -1.86 -38.22 -2.61
CA GLY A 373 -2.73 -37.39 -1.78
C GLY A 373 -1.98 -36.80 -0.58
N CYS A 374 -2.63 -35.87 0.10
CA CYS A 374 -2.19 -35.32 1.37
C CYS A 374 -2.70 -36.19 2.52
N SER A 375 -2.03 -36.07 3.67
CA SER A 375 -2.40 -36.72 4.92
C SER A 375 -3.79 -36.27 5.40
N ASP A 376 -4.11 -34.99 5.21
CA ASP A 376 -5.47 -34.47 5.24
C ASP A 376 -6.06 -34.41 3.81
N PRO A 377 -6.99 -35.31 3.45
CA PRO A 377 -7.54 -35.39 2.10
C PRO A 377 -8.70 -34.41 1.86
N ASN A 378 -9.06 -33.56 2.83
CA ASN A 378 -10.11 -32.57 2.62
C ASN A 378 -9.76 -31.64 1.46
N LEU A 379 -10.76 -31.30 0.65
CA LEU A 379 -10.59 -30.25 -0.36
C LEU A 379 -10.37 -28.90 0.32
N TRP A 380 -9.96 -27.92 -0.49
CA TRP A 380 -9.82 -26.53 -0.04
C TRP A 380 -11.13 -26.01 0.57
N GLN A 381 -11.01 -25.14 1.57
CA GLN A 381 -12.16 -24.55 2.26
C GLN A 381 -12.89 -23.51 1.42
N ASP A 382 -12.15 -22.82 0.53
CA ASP A 382 -12.66 -21.77 -0.34
C ASP A 382 -11.71 -21.61 -1.54
N ASP A 383 -12.22 -21.09 -2.66
CA ASP A 383 -11.40 -20.75 -3.81
C ASP A 383 -11.95 -19.60 -4.64
N PHE A 384 -11.05 -18.80 -5.20
CA PHE A 384 -11.42 -17.74 -6.14
C PHE A 384 -10.29 -17.44 -7.13
N ALA A 385 -10.64 -16.76 -8.22
CA ALA A 385 -9.67 -16.34 -9.22
C ALA A 385 -9.19 -14.91 -8.94
N ARG A 386 -7.89 -14.67 -9.14
CA ARG A 386 -7.29 -13.34 -9.03
C ARG A 386 -6.25 -13.13 -10.13
N VAL A 387 -6.09 -11.88 -10.55
CA VAL A 387 -5.00 -11.47 -11.43
C VAL A 387 -3.87 -10.91 -10.58
N LEU A 388 -2.68 -11.50 -10.68
CA LEU A 388 -1.50 -11.09 -9.91
C LEU A 388 -0.36 -10.72 -10.86
N ARG A 389 0.46 -9.74 -10.47
CA ARG A 389 1.60 -9.30 -11.27
C ARG A 389 2.66 -10.40 -11.35
N GLY A 390 3.23 -10.58 -12.54
CA GLY A 390 4.31 -11.51 -12.82
C GLY A 390 4.20 -12.07 -14.23
N ASP A 391 5.11 -12.96 -14.60
CA ASP A 391 5.09 -13.63 -15.91
C ASP A 391 4.99 -15.15 -15.74
N VAL A 392 4.29 -15.81 -16.67
CA VAL A 392 4.37 -17.27 -16.83
C VAL A 392 5.29 -17.60 -17.99
N TYR A 393 6.16 -18.58 -17.79
CA TYR A 393 6.97 -19.15 -18.86
C TYR A 393 6.94 -20.67 -18.84
N PHE A 394 7.27 -21.29 -19.98
CA PHE A 394 7.31 -22.74 -20.14
C PHE A 394 8.75 -23.23 -20.26
N ALA A 395 9.13 -24.19 -19.42
CA ALA A 395 10.50 -24.66 -19.32
C ALA A 395 10.58 -26.14 -18.91
N ASN A 396 11.82 -26.65 -18.95
CA ASN A 396 12.22 -28.01 -18.62
C ASN A 396 11.59 -29.09 -19.53
N GLN A 397 11.93 -30.34 -19.26
CA GLN A 397 11.38 -31.51 -19.95
C GLN A 397 10.65 -32.37 -18.93
N SER A 398 9.32 -32.40 -18.99
CA SER A 398 8.52 -33.24 -18.11
C SER A 398 8.23 -34.57 -18.77
N GLY A 399 8.69 -35.67 -18.17
CA GLY A 399 8.31 -37.02 -18.59
C GLY A 399 6.80 -37.26 -18.54
N ARG A 400 6.06 -36.48 -17.73
CA ARG A 400 4.60 -36.52 -17.61
C ARG A 400 3.87 -35.88 -18.80
N TRP A 401 4.59 -35.06 -19.59
CA TRP A 401 4.03 -34.27 -20.69
C TRP A 401 4.87 -34.43 -21.96
N ASN A 402 5.13 -35.67 -22.37
CA ASN A 402 5.86 -36.00 -23.62
C ASN A 402 7.24 -35.33 -23.76
N GLY A 403 7.93 -35.07 -22.65
CA GLY A 403 9.23 -34.37 -22.64
C GLY A 403 9.13 -32.88 -22.96
N GLN A 404 7.93 -32.31 -22.98
CA GLN A 404 7.67 -30.90 -23.25
C GLN A 404 7.68 -30.07 -21.95
N GLY A 405 7.61 -28.74 -22.11
CA GLY A 405 7.73 -27.78 -21.02
C GLY A 405 6.47 -27.66 -20.17
N VAL A 406 6.68 -27.40 -18.88
CA VAL A 406 5.60 -27.07 -17.92
C VAL A 406 5.70 -25.62 -17.47
N ALA A 407 4.66 -25.13 -16.81
CA ALA A 407 4.54 -23.73 -16.44
C ALA A 407 5.36 -23.41 -15.17
N PHE A 408 6.07 -22.29 -15.22
CA PHE A 408 6.78 -21.68 -14.09
C PHE A 408 6.37 -20.22 -13.98
N PHE A 409 6.48 -19.67 -12.78
CA PHE A 409 6.11 -18.29 -12.49
C PHE A 409 7.34 -17.45 -12.15
N ASP A 410 7.44 -16.29 -12.78
CA ASP A 410 8.46 -15.27 -12.55
C ASP A 410 7.83 -14.07 -11.84
N PRO A 411 8.03 -13.91 -10.52
CA PRO A 411 7.48 -12.79 -9.75
C PRO A 411 8.01 -11.43 -10.19
N ALA A 412 9.20 -11.37 -10.81
CA ALA A 412 9.79 -10.12 -11.29
C ALA A 412 9.18 -9.65 -12.63
N GLY A 413 8.33 -10.49 -13.24
CA GLY A 413 7.61 -10.18 -14.46
C GLY A 413 6.74 -8.92 -14.36
N LYS A 414 6.49 -8.30 -15.51
CA LYS A 414 5.63 -7.10 -15.61
C LYS A 414 4.23 -7.43 -16.15
N GLY A 415 4.00 -8.68 -16.53
CA GLY A 415 2.70 -9.15 -16.95
C GLY A 415 1.72 -9.31 -15.79
N HIS A 416 0.54 -9.80 -16.14
CA HIS A 416 -0.58 -10.01 -15.23
C HIS A 416 -1.12 -11.42 -15.45
N VAL A 417 -0.97 -12.27 -14.44
CA VAL A 417 -1.24 -13.70 -14.49
C VAL A 417 -2.54 -13.99 -13.77
N VAL A 418 -3.45 -14.65 -14.44
CA VAL A 418 -4.63 -15.26 -13.80
C VAL A 418 -4.16 -16.44 -12.95
N MET A 419 -4.45 -16.37 -11.67
CA MET A 419 -4.23 -17.43 -10.69
C MET A 419 -5.56 -17.86 -10.05
N ARG A 420 -5.62 -19.11 -9.61
CA ARG A 420 -6.68 -19.62 -8.74
C ARG A 420 -6.10 -19.83 -7.35
N LEU A 421 -6.69 -19.16 -6.37
CA LEU A 421 -6.26 -19.23 -4.98
C LEU A 421 -7.13 -20.27 -4.28
N TYR A 422 -6.50 -21.26 -3.66
CA TYR A 422 -7.16 -22.30 -2.87
C TYR A 422 -6.82 -22.11 -1.39
N LYS A 423 -7.83 -22.03 -0.52
CA LYS A 423 -7.63 -21.93 0.93
C LYS A 423 -7.39 -23.33 1.50
N ILE A 424 -6.13 -23.64 1.81
CA ILE A 424 -5.69 -24.96 2.28
C ILE A 424 -4.83 -24.82 3.54
N THR A 425 -4.58 -25.94 4.23
CA THR A 425 -3.68 -25.91 5.38
C THR A 425 -2.21 -25.80 4.93
N ARG A 426 -1.33 -25.31 5.81
CA ARG A 426 0.13 -25.25 5.60
C ARG A 426 0.72 -26.65 5.41
N ALA A 427 0.18 -27.65 6.10
CA ALA A 427 0.57 -29.04 5.96
C ALA A 427 0.23 -29.55 4.54
N GLN A 428 -1.01 -29.33 4.09
CA GLN A 428 -1.40 -29.64 2.71
C GLN A 428 -0.51 -28.92 1.69
N ALA A 429 -0.24 -27.63 1.87
CA ALA A 429 0.63 -26.88 0.97
C ALA A 429 2.04 -27.49 0.86
N ARG A 430 2.62 -27.92 1.99
CA ARG A 430 3.93 -28.59 2.02
C ARG A 430 3.89 -29.94 1.27
N GLU A 431 2.89 -30.75 1.54
CA GLU A 431 2.70 -32.06 0.87
C GLU A 431 2.44 -31.91 -0.64
N VAL A 432 1.71 -30.87 -1.05
CA VAL A 432 1.55 -30.53 -2.48
C VAL A 432 2.90 -30.16 -3.10
N GLN A 433 3.71 -29.35 -2.43
CA GLN A 433 5.06 -28.98 -2.91
C GLN A 433 5.97 -30.20 -3.06
N GLU A 434 5.93 -31.13 -2.10
CA GLU A 434 6.67 -32.39 -2.14
C GLU A 434 6.31 -33.23 -3.38
N GLN A 435 5.01 -33.34 -3.69
CA GLN A 435 4.52 -34.06 -4.87
C GLN A 435 4.85 -33.37 -6.20
N GLU A 436 4.89 -32.03 -6.23
CA GLU A 436 5.26 -31.23 -7.41
C GLU A 436 6.77 -31.29 -7.69
N GLY A 437 7.58 -31.46 -6.66
CA GLY A 437 9.03 -31.65 -6.73
C GLY A 437 9.80 -30.46 -6.16
N MET A 438 10.42 -30.67 -5.00
CA MET A 438 11.12 -29.65 -4.22
C MET A 438 12.51 -29.24 -4.75
N SER A 439 12.95 -29.74 -5.90
CA SER A 439 14.29 -29.40 -6.37
C SER A 439 14.39 -27.93 -6.83
N PRO A 440 15.57 -27.30 -6.75
CA PRO A 440 15.77 -25.91 -7.20
C PRO A 440 15.43 -25.65 -8.68
N LEU A 441 15.46 -26.70 -9.51
CA LEU A 441 15.12 -26.66 -10.94
C LEU A 441 13.61 -26.82 -11.19
N TRP A 442 12.84 -27.27 -10.19
CA TRP A 442 11.39 -27.50 -10.25
C TRP A 442 10.65 -26.53 -9.32
N TYR A 443 9.84 -26.99 -8.38
CA TYR A 443 8.96 -26.16 -7.55
C TYR A 443 9.49 -25.99 -6.11
N GLY A 444 10.81 -26.04 -5.94
CA GLY A 444 11.49 -25.94 -4.64
C GLY A 444 11.47 -24.55 -3.99
N ARG A 445 11.04 -23.50 -4.69
CA ARG A 445 10.95 -22.14 -4.14
C ARG A 445 9.52 -21.85 -3.71
N THR A 446 9.33 -21.56 -2.42
CA THR A 446 8.06 -20.99 -1.91
C THR A 446 8.16 -19.47 -1.94
N TYR A 447 7.16 -18.81 -2.51
CA TYR A 447 7.15 -17.35 -2.68
C TYR A 447 5.84 -16.75 -2.15
N CYS A 448 5.94 -15.67 -1.36
CA CYS A 448 4.77 -14.93 -0.90
C CYS A 448 4.40 -13.83 -1.91
N LEU A 449 3.23 -13.95 -2.53
CA LEU A 449 2.70 -12.99 -3.48
C LEU A 449 2.14 -11.75 -2.78
N GLY A 450 1.57 -11.93 -1.59
CA GLY A 450 0.95 -10.87 -0.78
C GLY A 450 0.21 -11.44 0.42
N VAL A 451 -0.46 -10.57 1.18
CA VAL A 451 -1.35 -10.96 2.28
C VAL A 451 -2.77 -10.55 1.92
N GLU A 452 -3.69 -11.50 1.95
CA GLU A 452 -5.10 -11.29 1.62
C GLU A 452 -5.84 -10.47 2.68
N THR A 453 -6.98 -9.90 2.32
CA THR A 453 -7.92 -9.18 3.20
C THR A 453 -8.36 -9.97 4.44
N ASP A 454 -8.40 -11.30 4.37
CA ASP A 454 -8.67 -12.17 5.54
C ASP A 454 -7.43 -12.41 6.42
N GLY A 455 -6.31 -11.75 6.11
CA GLY A 455 -5.07 -11.78 6.86
C GLY A 455 -4.13 -12.95 6.53
N LEU A 456 -4.53 -13.83 5.61
CA LEU A 456 -3.76 -15.02 5.25
C LEU A 456 -2.73 -14.73 4.14
N PRO A 457 -1.53 -15.32 4.21
CA PRO A 457 -0.54 -15.16 3.14
C PRO A 457 -0.96 -15.93 1.89
N ILE A 458 -0.73 -15.29 0.74
CA ILE A 458 -0.90 -15.89 -0.58
C ILE A 458 0.46 -16.42 -1.02
N ILE A 459 0.60 -17.74 -1.05
CA ILE A 459 1.84 -18.42 -1.40
C ILE A 459 1.75 -19.07 -2.78
N THR A 460 2.89 -19.23 -3.44
CA THR A 460 3.01 -20.08 -4.62
C THR A 460 4.33 -20.83 -4.62
N PHE A 461 4.44 -21.83 -5.49
CA PHE A 461 5.66 -22.61 -5.69
C PHE A 461 6.22 -22.34 -7.07
N THR A 462 7.51 -22.06 -7.18
CA THR A 462 8.18 -21.85 -8.47
C THR A 462 9.62 -22.38 -8.40
N SER A 463 10.41 -22.15 -9.45
CA SER A 463 11.82 -22.55 -9.50
C SER A 463 12.73 -21.49 -8.91
N VAL A 464 13.80 -21.95 -8.24
CA VAL A 464 14.90 -21.08 -7.80
C VAL A 464 15.72 -20.65 -9.01
N GLN A 465 15.95 -21.58 -9.95
CA GLN A 465 16.71 -21.34 -11.16
C GLN A 465 15.78 -21.36 -12.38
N ARG A 466 15.97 -20.41 -13.30
CA ARG A 466 15.18 -20.39 -14.53
C ARG A 466 15.60 -21.55 -15.45
N GLY A 467 14.68 -22.48 -15.67
CA GLY A 467 14.89 -23.65 -16.51
C GLY A 467 15.07 -23.33 -18.00
N GLN A 468 15.57 -24.31 -18.77
CA GLN A 468 15.67 -24.18 -20.22
C GLN A 468 14.28 -24.10 -20.84
N GLN A 469 14.06 -23.08 -21.68
CA GLN A 469 12.76 -22.86 -22.29
C GLN A 469 12.34 -24.04 -23.19
N ASN A 470 11.11 -24.48 -23.03
CA ASN A 470 10.53 -25.57 -23.80
C ASN A 470 9.03 -25.32 -23.99
N LYS A 471 8.50 -25.60 -25.18
CA LYS A 471 7.09 -25.36 -25.46
C LYS A 471 6.22 -26.39 -24.71
N PRO A 472 4.98 -26.05 -24.31
CA PRO A 472 4.08 -27.01 -23.71
C PRO A 472 3.51 -28.00 -24.73
N ASP A 473 3.17 -29.20 -24.26
CA ASP A 473 2.43 -30.21 -25.02
C ASP A 473 0.95 -29.83 -25.21
N GLU A 474 0.29 -30.40 -26.23
CA GLU A 474 -1.12 -30.16 -26.52
C GLU A 474 -2.04 -30.65 -25.38
N ALA A 475 -1.76 -31.81 -24.79
CA ALA A 475 -2.50 -32.31 -23.64
C ALA A 475 -2.35 -31.35 -22.44
N TYR A 476 -1.13 -30.88 -22.17
CA TYR A 476 -0.87 -29.90 -21.10
C TYR A 476 -1.62 -28.59 -21.36
N MET A 477 -1.59 -28.11 -22.60
CA MET A 477 -2.30 -26.89 -23.01
C MET A 477 -3.83 -27.02 -22.85
N ASN A 478 -4.39 -28.21 -23.08
CA ASN A 478 -5.81 -28.45 -22.86
C ASN A 478 -6.18 -28.34 -21.37
N VAL A 479 -5.33 -28.85 -20.46
CA VAL A 479 -5.52 -28.69 -19.01
C VAL A 479 -5.46 -27.23 -18.59
N LEU A 480 -4.46 -26.48 -19.08
CA LEU A 480 -4.34 -25.05 -18.81
C LEU A 480 -5.56 -24.25 -19.31
N CYS A 481 -6.04 -24.56 -20.52
CA CYS A 481 -7.23 -23.94 -21.07
C CYS A 481 -8.49 -24.33 -20.31
N ARG A 482 -8.57 -25.55 -19.78
CA ARG A 482 -9.69 -25.98 -18.93
C ARG A 482 -9.69 -25.20 -17.62
N GLY A 483 -8.58 -25.20 -16.88
CA GLY A 483 -8.48 -24.54 -15.58
C GLY A 483 -8.79 -23.04 -15.63
N ILE A 484 -8.24 -22.31 -16.60
CA ILE A 484 -8.55 -20.87 -16.72
C ILE A 484 -10.02 -20.59 -17.05
N ARG A 485 -10.70 -21.50 -17.75
CA ARG A 485 -12.14 -21.37 -18.07
C ARG A 485 -13.04 -21.75 -16.89
N GLU A 486 -12.54 -22.55 -15.95
CA GLU A 486 -13.25 -22.88 -14.71
C GLU A 486 -13.22 -21.68 -13.76
N CYS A 487 -12.07 -21.00 -13.65
CA CYS A 487 -11.89 -19.90 -12.71
C CYS A 487 -12.22 -18.51 -13.30
N GLN A 488 -12.19 -18.36 -14.63
CA GLN A 488 -12.60 -17.15 -15.34
C GLN A 488 -13.68 -17.47 -16.35
N LYS A 489 -14.61 -16.52 -16.58
CA LYS A 489 -15.67 -16.63 -17.61
C LYS A 489 -15.10 -16.43 -19.03
N MET A 490 -14.07 -17.18 -19.40
CA MET A 490 -13.45 -17.17 -20.72
C MET A 490 -14.04 -18.27 -21.61
N ASN A 491 -14.21 -17.97 -22.89
CA ASN A 491 -14.46 -19.01 -23.89
C ASN A 491 -13.16 -19.71 -24.32
N LYS A 492 -13.27 -20.82 -25.06
CA LYS A 492 -12.11 -21.62 -25.50
C LYS A 492 -11.10 -20.82 -26.34
N ARG A 493 -11.56 -19.85 -27.15
CA ARG A 493 -10.68 -19.03 -28.00
C ARG A 493 -9.89 -18.01 -27.16
N GLU A 494 -10.53 -17.41 -26.16
CA GLU A 494 -9.89 -16.49 -25.22
C GLU A 494 -8.83 -17.20 -24.38
N ALA A 495 -9.17 -18.34 -23.78
CA ALA A 495 -8.23 -19.14 -23.01
C ALA A 495 -6.99 -19.52 -23.83
N MET A 496 -7.19 -20.00 -25.06
CA MET A 496 -6.08 -20.33 -25.96
C MET A 496 -5.26 -19.09 -26.35
N ARG A 497 -5.90 -17.93 -26.54
CA ARG A 497 -5.21 -16.67 -26.84
C ARG A 497 -4.35 -16.21 -25.67
N TYR A 498 -4.87 -16.30 -24.45
CA TYR A 498 -4.16 -16.00 -23.22
C TYR A 498 -2.90 -16.86 -23.08
N TRP A 499 -3.01 -18.19 -23.20
CA TRP A 499 -1.82 -19.04 -23.07
C TRP A 499 -0.81 -18.83 -24.20
N LYS A 500 -1.28 -18.54 -25.42
CA LYS A 500 -0.39 -18.22 -26.55
C LYS A 500 0.37 -16.91 -26.37
N SER A 501 -0.12 -15.93 -25.61
CA SER A 501 0.64 -14.70 -25.36
C SER A 501 1.87 -14.92 -24.47
N TRP A 502 1.87 -15.99 -23.65
CA TRP A 502 2.99 -16.39 -22.80
C TRP A 502 4.03 -17.25 -23.51
N ILE A 503 3.75 -17.71 -24.74
CA ILE A 503 4.68 -18.53 -25.53
C ILE A 503 5.43 -17.61 -26.50
N PRO A 504 6.77 -17.51 -26.40
CA PRO A 504 7.55 -16.67 -27.31
C PRO A 504 7.34 -17.06 -28.78
N ARG A 505 7.11 -16.05 -29.62
CA ARG A 505 7.01 -16.24 -31.08
C ARG A 505 8.38 -16.67 -31.60
N GLN A 506 8.48 -17.86 -32.20
CA GLN A 506 9.67 -18.25 -32.93
C GLN A 506 9.90 -17.25 -34.07
N ARG A 507 11.01 -16.50 -34.02
CA ARG A 507 11.49 -15.74 -35.17
C ARG A 507 11.81 -16.76 -36.27
N LYS A 508 10.99 -16.82 -37.32
CA LYS A 508 11.37 -17.52 -38.54
C LYS A 508 12.66 -16.90 -39.04
N HIS A 509 13.79 -17.60 -38.90
CA HIS A 509 14.95 -17.28 -39.71
C HIS A 509 14.49 -17.40 -41.17
N LYS A 510 14.43 -16.27 -41.87
CA LYS A 510 14.46 -16.27 -43.33
C LYS A 510 15.81 -16.85 -43.70
N THR A 511 15.85 -18.14 -44.02
CA THR A 511 16.94 -18.69 -44.83
C THR A 511 16.88 -17.96 -46.17
N SER A 512 17.89 -17.13 -46.39
CA SER A 512 18.22 -16.48 -47.67
C SER A 512 18.46 -17.50 -48.77
#